data_AF-A0A9D9IKC7-F1
#
_entry.id   AF-A0A9D9IKC7-F1
#
_cell.length_a   1.000
_cell.length_b   1.000
_cell.length_c   1.000
_cell.angle_alpha   90.00
_cell.angle_beta   90.00
_cell.angle_gamma   90.00
#
_symmetry.space_group_name_H-M   'P 1'
#
loop_
_entity.id
_entity.type
_entity.pdbx_description
1 polymer ?
#
loop_
_entity_poly.entity_id
_entity_poly.type
_entity_poly.pdbx_seq_one_letter_code
_entity_poly.pdbx_strand_id
1 'polypeptide(L)'
;MGIDIITLYKECPDAVVNVKVGDIIEANRSLISEAIEQYEKSRQELDMSELMTGQEVEKFLGISKTTRERWSKPDAFGQPPLLPKTKVGWQVRYKRSDVEQVKVKEEFKYGKH
;
A
#
# COMPACT_ATOMS: atom_id res chain seq x y z
N MET A 1 9.58 31.67 -23.56
CA MET A 1 8.35 32.18 -22.93
C MET A 1 7.25 31.21 -23.32
N GLY A 2 6.86 30.30 -22.42
CA GLY A 2 5.85 29.28 -22.70
C GLY A 2 4.45 29.84 -22.45
N ILE A 3 3.46 29.38 -23.21
CA ILE A 3 2.06 29.73 -22.97
C ILE A 3 1.51 28.73 -21.96
N ASP A 4 1.01 29.23 -20.82
CA ASP A 4 0.28 28.40 -19.87
C ASP A 4 -1.16 28.19 -20.38
N ILE A 5 -1.44 26.97 -20.81
CA ILE A 5 -2.73 26.56 -21.38
C ILE A 5 -3.85 26.66 -20.33
N ILE A 6 -3.53 26.51 -19.03
CA ILE A 6 -4.52 26.64 -17.94
C ILE A 6 -4.97 28.10 -17.80
N THR A 7 -4.01 29.03 -17.83
CA THR A 7 -4.32 30.46 -17.81
C THR A 7 -5.10 30.86 -19.06
N LEU A 8 -4.70 30.36 -20.24
CA LEU A 8 -5.43 30.59 -21.49
C LEU A 8 -6.89 30.11 -21.43
N TYR A 9 -7.16 28.93 -20.86
CA TYR A 9 -8.52 28.43 -20.69
C TYR A 9 -9.36 29.29 -19.75
N LYS A 10 -8.77 29.80 -18.66
CA LYS A 10 -9.47 30.64 -17.69
C LYS A 10 -9.86 32.01 -18.28
N GLU A 11 -8.98 32.58 -19.09
CA GLU A 11 -9.18 33.90 -19.69
C GLU A 11 -10.00 33.85 -20.99
N CYS A 12 -9.82 32.79 -21.77
CA CYS A 12 -10.40 32.60 -23.10
C CYS A 12 -10.88 31.14 -23.29
N PRO A 13 -12.02 30.73 -22.68
CA PRO A 13 -12.47 29.33 -22.70
C PRO A 13 -12.81 28.80 -24.10
N ASP A 14 -13.15 29.68 -25.05
CA ASP A 14 -13.45 29.33 -26.44
C ASP A 14 -12.23 29.39 -27.37
N ALA A 15 -11.02 29.56 -26.82
CA ALA A 15 -9.81 29.65 -27.62
C ALA A 15 -9.52 28.32 -28.35
N VAL A 16 -9.33 28.39 -29.66
CA VAL A 16 -8.87 27.27 -30.47
C VAL A 16 -7.35 27.36 -30.62
N VAL A 17 -6.64 26.32 -30.16
CA VAL A 17 -5.18 26.23 -30.27
C VAL A 17 -4.82 25.23 -31.35
N ASN A 18 -3.94 25.63 -32.26
CA ASN A 18 -3.43 24.77 -33.32
C ASN A 18 -2.08 24.20 -32.89
N VAL A 19 -1.96 22.87 -32.83
CA VAL A 19 -0.79 22.18 -32.25
C VAL A 19 -0.29 21.13 -33.23
N LYS A 20 1.04 20.91 -33.28
CA LYS A 20 1.58 19.84 -34.11
C LYS A 20 1.23 18.48 -33.50
N VAL A 21 0.94 17.52 -34.37
CA VAL A 21 0.65 16.14 -33.95
C VAL A 21 1.83 15.53 -33.17
N GLY A 22 3.08 15.86 -33.53
CA GLY A 22 4.26 15.41 -32.80
C GLY A 22 4.28 15.86 -31.33
N ASP A 23 3.95 17.13 -31.10
CA ASP A 23 3.91 17.72 -29.75
C ASP A 23 2.80 17.06 -28.89
N ILE A 24 1.67 16.69 -29.51
CA ILE A 24 0.59 15.94 -28.84
C ILE A 24 1.07 14.54 -28.41
N ILE A 25 1.80 13.85 -29.29
CA ILE A 25 2.32 12.51 -28.99
C ILE A 25 3.36 12.57 -27.86
N GLU A 26 4.23 13.58 -27.86
CA GLU A 26 5.23 13.79 -26.82
C GLU A 26 4.61 14.12 -25.46
N ALA A 27 3.62 15.02 -25.44
CA ALA A 27 2.86 15.34 -24.24
C ALA A 27 2.16 14.10 -23.67
N ASN A 28 1.50 13.30 -24.52
CA ASN A 28 0.85 12.07 -24.10
C ASN A 28 1.83 11.04 -23.52
N ARG A 29 3.00 10.86 -24.13
CA ARG A 29 4.03 9.95 -23.61
C ARG A 29 4.54 10.40 -22.24
N SER A 30 4.74 11.71 -22.06
CA SER A 30 5.17 12.28 -20.79
C SER A 30 4.11 12.08 -19.71
N LEU A 31 2.83 12.35 -20.02
CA LEU A 31 1.71 12.11 -19.12
C LEU A 31 1.59 10.64 -18.70
N ILE A 32 1.73 9.70 -19.64
CA ILE A 32 1.71 8.26 -19.34
C ILE A 32 2.87 7.88 -18.43
N SER A 33 4.08 8.40 -18.70
CA SER A 33 5.26 8.13 -17.87
C SER A 33 5.08 8.64 -16.45
N GLU A 34 4.61 9.88 -16.28
CA GLU A 34 4.35 10.48 -14.97
C GLU A 34 3.26 9.72 -14.21
N ALA A 35 2.18 9.31 -14.89
CA ALA A 35 1.12 8.53 -14.27
C ALA A 35 1.61 7.16 -13.78
N ILE A 36 2.46 6.49 -14.57
CA ILE A 36 3.08 5.21 -14.17
C ILE A 36 3.99 5.43 -12.94
N GLU A 37 4.82 6.45 -12.96
CA GLU A 37 5.72 6.75 -11.83
C GLU A 37 4.94 7.06 -10.54
N GLN A 38 3.87 7.85 -10.63
CA GLN A 38 2.99 8.15 -9.49
C GLN A 38 2.26 6.89 -8.99
N TYR A 39 1.82 6.02 -9.91
CA TYR A 39 1.20 4.75 -9.55
C TYR A 39 2.18 3.83 -8.83
N GLU A 40 3.42 3.73 -9.30
CA GLU A 40 4.46 2.93 -8.65
C GLU A 40 4.84 3.47 -7.27
N LYS A 41 4.97 4.80 -7.11
CA LYS A 41 5.18 5.43 -5.80
C LYS A 41 4.03 5.14 -4.85
N SER A 42 2.79 5.33 -5.30
CA SER A 42 1.59 5.03 -4.50
C SER A 42 1.53 3.55 -4.12
N ARG A 43 1.92 2.65 -5.02
CA ARG A 43 1.98 1.20 -4.74
C ARG A 43 3.06 0.87 -3.71
N GLN A 44 4.23 1.48 -3.79
CA GLN A 44 5.30 1.29 -2.80
C GLN A 44 4.90 1.84 -1.42
N GLU A 45 4.19 2.96 -1.38
CA GLU A 45 3.64 3.53 -0.14
C GLU A 45 2.56 2.62 0.46
N LEU A 46 1.68 2.04 -0.37
CA LEU A 46 0.70 1.04 0.05
C LEU A 46 1.36 -0.23 0.60
N ASP A 47 2.36 -0.77 -0.09
CA ASP A 47 3.10 -1.97 0.34
C ASP A 47 3.82 -1.74 1.68
N MET A 48 4.32 -0.52 1.94
CA MET A 48 4.87 -0.14 3.24
C MET A 48 3.79 0.05 4.32
N SER A 49 2.60 0.54 3.96
CA SER A 49 1.45 0.63 4.87
C SER A 49 0.83 -0.74 5.22
N GLU A 50 1.12 -1.75 4.39
CA GLU A 50 0.69 -3.14 4.59
C GLU A 50 1.64 -3.92 5.53
N LEU A 51 2.80 -3.36 5.91
CA LEU A 51 3.79 -4.04 6.75
C LEU A 51 3.87 -3.48 8.18
N MET A 52 3.14 -4.13 9.08
CA MET A 52 3.10 -3.79 10.49
C MET A 52 4.37 -4.23 11.21
N THR A 53 4.86 -3.37 12.10
CA THR A 53 5.86 -3.71 13.11
C THR A 53 5.26 -4.63 14.16
N GLY A 54 6.14 -5.29 14.89
CA GLY A 54 5.73 -6.13 16.01
C GLY A 54 4.87 -5.41 17.07
N GLN A 55 5.15 -4.14 17.36
CA GLN A 55 4.40 -3.34 18.34
C GLN A 55 3.01 -2.95 17.83
N GLU A 56 2.90 -2.64 16.54
CA GLU A 56 1.61 -2.35 15.91
C GLU A 56 0.69 -3.57 15.91
N VAL A 57 1.24 -4.76 15.66
CA VAL A 57 0.48 -6.03 15.75
C VAL A 57 -0.02 -6.28 17.17
N GLU A 58 0.84 -6.10 18.18
CA GLU A 58 0.48 -6.23 19.60
C GLU A 58 -0.67 -5.29 19.97
N LYS A 59 -0.58 -4.01 19.56
CA LYS A 59 -1.63 -3.01 19.79
C LYS A 59 -2.93 -3.32 19.05
N PHE A 60 -2.84 -3.77 17.79
CA PHE A 60 -4.01 -4.03 16.95
C PHE A 60 -4.81 -5.26 17.40
N LEU A 61 -4.11 -6.32 17.81
CA LEU A 61 -4.71 -7.56 18.29
C LEU A 61 -4.95 -7.58 19.80
N GLY A 62 -4.40 -6.63 20.57
CA GLY A 62 -4.49 -6.61 22.03
C GLY A 62 -3.73 -7.76 22.69
N ILE A 63 -2.62 -8.22 22.08
CA ILE A 63 -1.85 -9.39 22.54
C ILE A 63 -0.47 -8.99 23.07
N SER A 64 0.11 -9.84 23.92
CA SER A 64 1.47 -9.65 24.40
C SER A 64 2.52 -10.01 23.34
N LYS A 65 3.73 -9.46 23.49
CA LYS A 65 4.92 -9.84 22.69
C LYS A 65 5.15 -11.36 22.67
N THR A 66 5.01 -12.01 23.82
CA THR A 66 5.20 -13.47 23.96
C THR A 66 4.16 -14.25 23.17
N THR A 67 2.89 -13.80 23.19
CA THR A 67 1.81 -14.39 22.39
C THR A 67 2.10 -14.24 20.90
N ARG A 68 2.51 -13.04 20.45
CA ARG A 68 2.89 -12.79 19.06
C ARG A 68 4.05 -13.70 18.62
N GLU A 69 5.10 -13.82 19.43
CA GLU A 69 6.24 -14.69 19.12
C GLU A 69 5.83 -16.15 19.00
N ARG A 70 4.94 -16.63 19.88
CA ARG A 70 4.39 -17.99 19.80
C ARG A 70 3.60 -18.19 18.50
N TRP A 71 2.73 -17.24 18.14
CA TRP A 71 1.91 -17.32 16.91
C TRP A 71 2.74 -17.20 15.64
N SER A 72 3.94 -16.61 15.71
CA SER A 72 4.87 -16.51 14.60
C SER A 72 5.70 -17.76 14.32
N LYS A 73 5.57 -18.79 15.16
CA LYS A 73 6.26 -20.06 15.00
C LYS A 73 5.29 -21.11 14.43
N PRO A 74 5.77 -22.04 13.61
CA PRO A 74 5.03 -23.26 13.29
C PRO A 74 4.67 -24.00 14.58
N ASP A 75 3.55 -24.70 14.56
CA ASP A 75 3.17 -25.56 15.69
C ASP A 75 3.98 -26.87 15.70
N ALA A 76 3.77 -27.69 16.73
CA ALA A 76 4.49 -28.96 16.90
C ALA A 76 4.17 -30.01 15.82
N PHE A 77 3.12 -29.78 15.04
CA PHE A 77 2.64 -30.67 13.98
C PHE A 77 3.02 -30.17 12.59
N GLY A 78 3.84 -29.11 12.50
CA GLY A 78 4.31 -28.54 11.25
C GLY A 78 3.27 -27.68 10.53
N GLN A 79 2.18 -27.29 11.18
CA GLN A 79 1.24 -26.34 10.61
C GLN A 79 1.89 -24.96 10.46
N PRO A 80 1.52 -24.20 9.42
CA PRO A 80 2.05 -22.86 9.22
C PRO A 80 1.74 -21.94 10.42
N PRO A 81 2.63 -20.96 10.70
CA PRO A 81 2.41 -20.02 11.79
C PRO A 81 1.11 -19.24 11.59
N LEU A 82 0.40 -19.00 12.68
CA LEU A 82 -0.82 -18.19 12.67
C LEU A 82 -0.54 -16.73 12.27
N LEU A 83 0.64 -16.20 12.63
CA LEU A 83 1.15 -14.88 12.22
C LEU A 83 2.48 -15.02 11.48
N PRO A 84 2.49 -15.22 10.16
CA PRO A 84 3.72 -15.27 9.37
C PRO A 84 4.54 -13.99 9.54
N LYS A 85 5.85 -14.17 9.75
CA LYS A 85 6.80 -13.06 9.86
C LYS A 85 7.63 -12.93 8.59
N THR A 86 7.82 -11.71 8.14
CA THR A 86 8.67 -11.38 7.00
C THR A 86 9.86 -10.55 7.48
N LYS A 87 11.07 -10.93 7.10
CA LYS A 87 12.25 -10.09 7.33
C LYS A 87 12.37 -9.07 6.20
N VAL A 88 12.38 -7.80 6.55
CA VAL A 88 12.66 -6.69 5.63
C VAL A 88 13.90 -5.98 6.15
N GLY A 89 15.05 -6.27 5.53
CA GLY A 89 16.37 -5.93 6.07
C GLY A 89 16.60 -6.58 7.44
N TRP A 90 16.86 -5.76 8.46
CA TRP A 90 17.09 -6.19 9.85
C TRP A 90 15.83 -6.25 10.70
N GLN A 91 14.70 -5.74 10.19
CA GLN A 91 13.46 -5.65 10.94
C GLN A 91 12.52 -6.81 10.60
N VAL A 92 11.76 -7.25 11.61
CA VAL A 92 10.67 -8.21 11.45
C VAL A 92 9.38 -7.44 11.25
N ARG A 93 8.68 -7.74 10.16
CA ARG A 93 7.39 -7.15 9.76
C ARG A 93 6.34 -8.24 9.59
N TYR A 94 5.08 -7.83 9.69
CA TYR A 94 3.90 -8.69 9.52
C TYR A 94 2.97 -8.05 8.50
N LYS A 95 2.45 -8.84 7.56
CA LYS A 95 1.45 -8.32 6.63
C LYS A 95 0.17 -8.02 7.39
N ARG A 96 -0.39 -6.85 7.15
CA ARG A 96 -1.63 -6.39 7.76
C ARG A 96 -2.79 -7.33 7.46
N SER A 97 -2.87 -7.85 6.24
CA SER A 97 -3.89 -8.83 5.83
C SER A 97 -3.83 -10.12 6.66
N ASP A 98 -2.63 -10.62 6.96
CA ASP A 98 -2.47 -11.80 7.83
C ASP A 98 -2.92 -11.49 9.27
N VAL A 99 -2.56 -10.31 9.78
CA VAL A 99 -2.94 -9.84 11.12
C VAL A 99 -4.46 -9.69 11.24
N GLU A 100 -5.12 -9.11 10.24
CA GLU A 100 -6.58 -8.96 10.18
C GLU A 100 -7.29 -10.32 10.14
N GLN A 101 -6.80 -11.28 9.36
CA GLN A 101 -7.36 -12.65 9.35
C GLN A 101 -7.28 -13.33 10.72
N VAL A 102 -6.21 -13.10 11.47
CA VAL A 102 -6.07 -13.65 12.82
C VAL A 102 -7.10 -13.04 13.76
N LYS A 103 -7.32 -11.72 13.68
CA LYS A 103 -8.34 -11.03 14.47
C LYS A 103 -9.72 -11.65 14.24
N VAL A 104 -10.09 -11.84 12.97
CA VAL A 104 -11.35 -12.48 12.59
C VAL A 104 -11.43 -13.90 13.16
N LYS A 105 -10.38 -14.73 12.99
CA LYS A 105 -10.37 -16.11 13.52
C LYS A 105 -10.49 -16.18 15.05
N GLU A 106 -9.88 -15.26 15.78
CA GLU A 106 -9.96 -15.21 17.23
C GLU A 106 -11.33 -14.70 17.70
N GLU A 107 -11.90 -13.70 17.02
CA GLU A 107 -13.28 -13.24 17.26
C GLU A 107 -14.31 -14.36 17.00
N PHE A 108 -14.11 -15.19 15.98
CA PHE A 108 -14.96 -16.35 15.72
C PHE A 108 -14.75 -17.50 16.72
N LYS A 109 -13.54 -17.68 17.27
CA LYS A 109 -13.26 -18.72 18.28
C LYS A 109 -13.80 -18.38 19.68
N TYR A 110 -13.85 -17.09 20.02
CA TYR A 110 -14.25 -16.62 21.35
C TYR A 110 -15.56 -15.79 21.36
N GLY A 111 -16.20 -15.64 20.20
CA GLY A 111 -17.52 -15.02 20.05
C GLY A 111 -18.60 -15.87 20.70
N LYS A 112 -19.01 -15.46 21.91
CA LYS A 112 -20.29 -15.83 22.54
C LYS A 112 -21.44 -15.36 21.64
N HIS A 113 -22.45 -16.23 21.47
CA HIS A 113 -23.80 -15.83 21.05
C HIS A 113 -24.41 -14.81 22.01
#